data_AF-A0A6B2LJ77-F1
#
_entry.id   AF-A0A6B2LJ77-F1
#
_cell.length_a   1.000
_cell.length_b   1.000
_cell.length_c   1.000
_cell.angle_alpha   90.00
_cell.angle_beta   90.00
_cell.angle_gamma   90.00
#
_symmetry.space_group_name_H-M   'P 1'
#
loop_
_entity.id
_entity.type
_entity.pdbx_description
1 polymer ?
#
loop_
_entity_poly.entity_id
_entity_poly.type
_entity_poly.pdbx_seq_one_letter_code
_entity_poly.pdbx_strand_id
1 'polypeptide(L)'
;MFQQSIKMLLSSYEEFISQTIPPPQFLPINITIEISSKKLLLNNVILNKMDNLSDIKKIILQKMEQRGEEIIDLEENQFVLFDKALEKEIPIEPEVPIIQYHPSPGSLIIIKGSLKCQSEAPKECFKNKYIEGANMKMTYYTCKDCKFNWICKSCAEVCHASHNITCYINNHSPSWPCCYCPKKEKCSLCPKK
;
A
#
# COMPACT_ATOMS: atom_id res chain seq x y z
N MET A 1 -38.16 39.55 -30.60
CA MET A 1 -37.44 38.52 -31.37
C MET A 1 -36.23 37.94 -30.63
N PHE A 2 -35.30 38.74 -30.11
CA PHE A 2 -34.07 38.24 -29.45
C PHE A 2 -34.32 37.28 -28.27
N GLN A 3 -35.34 37.54 -27.44
CA GLN A 3 -35.65 36.67 -26.29
C GLN A 3 -36.20 35.30 -26.68
N GLN A 4 -36.85 35.17 -27.85
CA GLN A 4 -37.31 33.87 -28.35
C GLN A 4 -36.12 33.02 -28.78
N SER A 5 -35.10 33.63 -29.39
CA SER A 5 -33.86 32.94 -29.76
C SER A 5 -33.07 32.45 -28.55
N ILE A 6 -33.00 33.25 -27.48
CA ILE A 6 -32.37 32.81 -26.22
C ILE A 6 -33.15 31.65 -25.60
N LYS A 7 -34.48 31.74 -25.58
CA LYS A 7 -35.32 30.68 -25.02
C LYS A 7 -35.17 29.36 -25.79
N MET A 8 -35.09 29.42 -27.12
CA MET A 8 -34.84 28.25 -27.96
C MET A 8 -33.44 27.67 -27.74
N LEU A 9 -32.41 28.52 -27.61
CA LEU A 9 -31.06 28.06 -27.29
C LEU A 9 -30.99 27.37 -25.93
N LEU A 10 -31.65 27.92 -24.91
CA LEU A 10 -31.72 27.33 -23.58
C LEU A 10 -32.46 25.99 -23.59
N SER A 11 -33.60 25.90 -24.27
CA SER A 11 -34.34 24.63 -24.34
C SER A 11 -33.57 23.56 -25.12
N SER A 12 -32.90 23.90 -26.21
CA SER A 12 -32.07 22.96 -26.96
C SER A 12 -30.82 22.54 -26.17
N TYR A 13 -30.28 23.45 -25.35
CA TYR A 13 -29.16 23.13 -24.46
C TYR A 13 -29.59 22.23 -23.29
N GLU A 14 -30.76 22.48 -22.70
CA GLU A 14 -31.36 21.62 -21.66
C GLU A 14 -31.68 20.22 -22.19
N GLU A 15 -32.26 20.13 -23.39
CA GLU A 15 -32.49 18.85 -24.09
C GLU A 15 -31.16 18.12 -24.34
N PHE A 16 -30.15 18.82 -24.84
CA PHE A 16 -28.83 18.23 -25.08
C PHE A 16 -28.19 17.74 -23.78
N ILE A 17 -28.24 18.53 -22.70
CA ILE A 17 -27.74 18.14 -21.38
C ILE A 17 -28.50 16.89 -20.88
N SER A 18 -29.81 16.86 -21.00
CA SER A 18 -30.63 15.72 -20.54
C SER A 18 -30.32 14.42 -21.29
N GLN A 19 -29.94 14.52 -22.57
CA GLN A 19 -29.62 13.36 -23.42
C GLN A 19 -28.15 12.92 -23.32
N THR A 20 -27.25 13.82 -22.95
CA THR A 20 -25.80 13.56 -22.92
C THR A 20 -25.24 13.35 -21.52
N ILE A 21 -25.96 13.73 -20.46
CA ILE A 21 -25.57 13.37 -19.10
C ILE A 21 -25.75 11.84 -18.97
N PRO A 22 -24.66 11.06 -18.81
CA PRO A 22 -24.81 9.65 -18.48
C PRO A 22 -25.58 9.58 -17.16
N PRO A 23 -26.47 8.58 -16.98
CA PRO A 23 -27.19 8.42 -15.73
C PRO A 23 -26.19 8.50 -14.56
N PRO A 24 -26.47 9.24 -13.47
CA PRO A 24 -25.56 9.40 -12.31
C PRO A 24 -25.13 8.06 -11.67
N GLN A 25 -25.77 6.99 -12.13
CA GLN A 25 -25.48 5.58 -11.93
C GLN A 25 -24.09 5.15 -12.43
N PHE A 26 -23.48 5.85 -13.40
CA PHE A 26 -22.20 5.47 -14.03
C PHE A 26 -21.00 6.34 -13.59
N LEU A 27 -21.21 7.34 -12.73
CA LEU A 27 -20.11 8.19 -12.28
C LEU A 27 -19.19 7.45 -11.31
N PRO A 28 -17.85 7.63 -11.42
CA PRO A 28 -16.90 7.06 -10.48
C PRO A 28 -17.10 7.69 -9.11
N ILE A 29 -16.99 6.87 -8.06
CA ILE A 29 -17.26 7.30 -6.68
C ILE A 29 -15.93 7.48 -5.95
N ASN A 30 -15.80 8.62 -5.28
CA ASN A 30 -14.71 8.87 -4.35
C ASN A 30 -14.99 8.17 -3.03
N ILE A 31 -14.17 7.18 -2.71
CA ILE A 31 -14.26 6.36 -1.51
C ILE A 31 -12.98 6.53 -0.70
N THR A 32 -13.10 6.46 0.62
CA THR A 32 -11.95 6.40 1.52
C THR A 32 -11.77 4.97 1.99
N ILE A 33 -10.56 4.42 1.88
CA ILE A 33 -10.26 3.07 2.37
C ILE A 33 -9.59 3.20 3.73
N GLU A 34 -10.15 2.55 4.74
CA GLU A 34 -9.60 2.48 6.09
C GLU A 34 -9.03 1.10 6.37
N ILE A 35 -7.77 1.05 6.81
CA ILE A 35 -7.12 -0.18 7.25
C ILE A 35 -7.15 -0.22 8.77
N SER A 36 -8.02 -1.08 9.31
CA SER A 36 -8.28 -1.18 10.75
C SER A 36 -7.02 -1.52 11.54
N SER A 37 -6.16 -2.38 11.00
CA SER A 37 -4.93 -2.83 11.68
C SER A 37 -3.89 -1.72 11.87
N LYS A 38 -3.86 -0.71 11.00
CA LYS A 38 -2.86 0.38 11.04
C LYS A 38 -3.44 1.76 11.32
N LYS A 39 -4.78 1.86 11.50
CA LYS A 39 -5.52 3.13 11.56
C LYS A 39 -5.15 4.06 10.39
N LEU A 40 -4.93 3.47 9.22
CA LEU A 40 -4.43 4.18 8.05
C LEU A 40 -5.60 4.48 7.12
N LEU A 41 -5.73 5.76 6.77
CA LEU A 41 -6.75 6.26 5.85
C LEU A 41 -6.13 6.55 4.47
N LEU A 42 -6.62 5.85 3.46
CA LEU A 42 -6.35 6.09 2.05
C LEU A 42 -7.50 6.93 1.49
N ASN A 43 -7.31 8.24 1.50
CA ASN A 43 -8.28 9.18 0.95
C ASN A 43 -8.23 9.18 -0.59
N ASN A 44 -9.32 9.64 -1.21
CA ASN A 44 -9.47 9.86 -2.65
C ASN A 44 -9.19 8.59 -3.50
N VAL A 45 -9.76 7.45 -3.12
CA VAL A 45 -9.75 6.27 -3.99
C VAL A 45 -10.91 6.40 -4.96
N ILE A 46 -10.60 6.52 -6.23
CA ILE A 46 -11.60 6.58 -7.30
C ILE A 46 -11.91 5.14 -7.66
N LEU A 47 -13.13 4.70 -7.37
CA LEU A 47 -13.63 3.39 -7.76
C LEU A 47 -14.64 3.54 -8.90
N ASN A 48 -14.45 2.75 -9.95
CA ASN A 48 -15.48 2.57 -10.96
C ASN A 48 -16.52 1.59 -10.41
N LYS A 49 -17.79 1.79 -10.74
CA LYS A 49 -18.87 0.98 -10.15
C LYS A 49 -18.85 -0.50 -10.58
N MET A 50 -18.12 -0.83 -11.66
CA MET A 50 -17.89 -2.21 -12.12
C MET A 50 -16.68 -2.88 -11.45
N ASP A 51 -15.92 -2.13 -10.64
CA ASP A 51 -14.77 -2.69 -9.94
C ASP A 51 -15.25 -3.77 -8.97
N ASN A 52 -14.58 -4.91 -9.03
CA ASN A 52 -14.75 -6.01 -8.08
C ASN A 52 -13.71 -5.88 -6.96
N LEU A 53 -13.77 -6.80 -5.99
CA LEU A 53 -12.82 -6.82 -4.89
C LEU A 53 -11.35 -6.95 -5.36
N SER A 54 -11.08 -7.70 -6.42
CA SER A 54 -9.73 -7.88 -6.96
C SER A 54 -9.17 -6.57 -7.50
N ASP A 55 -10.00 -5.72 -8.09
CA ASP A 55 -9.58 -4.41 -8.58
C ASP A 55 -9.36 -3.42 -7.44
N ILE A 56 -10.19 -3.46 -6.39
CA ILE A 56 -9.92 -2.73 -5.14
C ILE A 56 -8.57 -3.15 -4.55
N LYS A 57 -8.28 -4.46 -4.49
CA LYS A 57 -6.99 -4.98 -4.00
C LYS A 57 -5.82 -4.42 -4.83
N LYS A 58 -5.91 -4.41 -6.16
CA LYS A 58 -4.88 -3.82 -7.04
C LYS A 58 -4.68 -2.33 -6.77
N ILE A 59 -5.76 -1.57 -6.61
CA ILE A 59 -5.70 -0.13 -6.32
C ILE A 59 -5.03 0.13 -4.97
N ILE A 60 -5.33 -0.69 -3.96
CA ILE A 60 -4.68 -0.62 -2.65
C ILE A 60 -3.19 -0.91 -2.79
N LEU A 61 -2.81 -1.97 -3.50
CA LEU A 61 -1.40 -2.33 -3.73
C LEU A 61 -0.64 -1.18 -4.40
N GLN A 62 -1.20 -0.59 -5.45
CA GLN A 62 -0.59 0.56 -6.14
C GLN A 62 -0.45 1.79 -5.24
N LYS A 63 -1.48 2.12 -4.45
CA LYS A 63 -1.39 3.26 -3.52
C LYS A 63 -0.40 3.03 -2.38
N MET A 64 -0.25 1.78 -1.95
CA MET A 64 0.69 1.42 -0.90
C MET A 64 2.13 1.40 -1.41
N GLU A 65 2.36 0.91 -2.64
CA GLU A 65 3.65 1.02 -3.34
C GLU A 65 4.07 2.48 -3.53
N GLN A 66 3.14 3.37 -3.92
CA GLN A 66 3.42 4.82 -4.02
C GLN A 66 3.78 5.45 -2.67
N ARG A 67 3.32 4.90 -1.55
CA ARG A 67 3.70 5.31 -0.20
C ARG A 67 4.98 4.65 0.30
N GLY A 68 5.55 3.70 -0.44
CA GLY A 68 6.73 2.93 -0.05
C GLY A 68 6.46 1.79 0.93
N GLU A 69 5.22 1.31 1.03
CA GLU A 69 4.83 0.15 1.83
C GLU A 69 4.32 -0.97 0.91
N GLU A 70 5.12 -2.00 0.66
CA GLU A 70 4.65 -3.20 -0.05
C GLU A 70 3.83 -4.09 0.90
N ILE A 71 2.63 -4.50 0.49
CA ILE A 71 1.79 -5.43 1.25
C ILE A 71 2.21 -6.85 0.92
N ILE A 72 2.57 -7.64 1.94
CA ILE A 72 3.03 -9.03 1.76
C ILE A 72 1.87 -10.02 1.85
N ASP A 73 0.88 -9.73 2.69
CA ASP A 73 -0.24 -10.63 2.93
C ASP A 73 -1.55 -9.84 3.07
N LEU A 74 -2.51 -10.18 2.21
CA LEU A 74 -3.85 -9.59 2.13
C LEU A 74 -4.94 -10.68 2.05
N GLU A 75 -4.58 -11.95 2.27
CA GLU A 75 -5.46 -13.08 1.95
C GLU A 75 -6.57 -13.30 2.99
N GLU A 76 -6.31 -13.01 4.27
CA GLU A 76 -7.28 -13.21 5.36
C GLU A 76 -8.17 -11.99 5.66
N ASN A 77 -8.06 -10.90 4.89
CA ASN A 77 -8.75 -9.66 5.22
C ASN A 77 -10.20 -9.66 4.74
N GLN A 78 -11.13 -9.35 5.66
CA GLN A 78 -12.53 -9.08 5.36
C GLN A 78 -12.67 -7.62 4.90
N PHE A 79 -13.27 -7.43 3.73
CA PHE A 79 -13.55 -6.11 3.18
C PHE A 79 -15.00 -5.76 3.46
N VAL A 80 -15.22 -4.61 4.09
CA VAL A 80 -16.55 -4.17 4.52
C VAL A 80 -16.78 -2.78 3.98
N LEU A 81 -17.90 -2.56 3.30
CA LEU A 81 -18.39 -1.23 2.96
C LEU A 81 -19.13 -0.66 4.17
N PHE A 82 -18.70 0.48 4.67
CA PHE A 82 -19.37 1.25 5.69
C PHE A 82 -20.10 2.43 5.05
N ASP A 83 -21.43 2.38 5.11
CA ASP A 83 -22.28 3.48 4.68
C ASP A 83 -22.54 4.41 5.86
N LYS A 84 -22.08 5.67 5.74
CA LYS A 84 -22.27 6.70 6.76
C LYS A 84 -23.74 7.08 6.94
N ALA A 85 -24.57 6.92 5.92
CA ALA A 85 -25.98 7.28 5.99
C ALA A 85 -26.81 6.26 6.80
N LEU A 86 -26.40 5.00 6.77
CA LEU A 86 -27.11 3.90 7.42
C LEU A 86 -26.42 3.37 8.67
N GLU A 87 -25.21 3.87 8.99
CA GLU A 87 -24.32 3.36 10.04
C GLU A 87 -24.18 1.84 10.02
N LYS A 88 -24.15 1.27 8.82
CA LYS A 88 -24.13 -0.17 8.59
C LYS A 88 -22.89 -0.60 7.83
N GLU A 89 -22.38 -1.74 8.29
CA GLU A 89 -21.29 -2.48 7.68
C GLU A 89 -21.87 -3.55 6.76
N ILE A 90 -21.51 -3.50 5.48
CA ILE A 90 -21.92 -4.47 4.48
C ILE A 90 -20.67 -5.22 4.00
N PRO A 91 -20.55 -6.54 4.25
CA PRO A 91 -19.42 -7.30 3.75
C PRO A 91 -19.42 -7.32 2.21
N ILE A 92 -18.26 -7.06 1.62
CA ILE A 92 -18.06 -7.07 0.17
C ILE A 92 -17.69 -8.49 -0.25
N GLU A 93 -18.51 -9.09 -1.09
CA GLU A 93 -18.23 -10.40 -1.68
C GLU A 93 -17.31 -10.25 -2.89
N PRO A 94 -16.37 -11.19 -3.10
CA PRO A 94 -15.30 -11.04 -4.10
C PRO A 94 -15.80 -10.96 -5.55
N GLU A 95 -16.93 -11.61 -5.86
CA GLU A 95 -17.49 -11.70 -7.21
C GLU A 95 -18.55 -10.62 -7.49
N VAL A 96 -18.94 -9.84 -6.48
CA VAL A 96 -20.01 -8.86 -6.58
C VAL A 96 -19.41 -7.48 -6.90
N PRO A 97 -19.85 -6.83 -8.00
CA PRO A 97 -19.42 -5.48 -8.30
C PRO A 97 -19.88 -4.49 -7.23
N ILE A 98 -19.03 -3.51 -6.93
CA ILE A 98 -19.28 -2.51 -5.88
C ILE A 98 -20.61 -1.76 -6.08
N ILE A 99 -21.10 -1.62 -7.33
CA ILE A 99 -22.39 -0.97 -7.64
C ILE A 99 -23.58 -1.57 -6.89
N GLN A 100 -23.58 -2.89 -6.65
CA GLN A 100 -24.73 -3.58 -6.06
C GLN A 100 -24.94 -3.16 -4.60
N TYR A 101 -23.88 -2.70 -3.95
CA TYR A 101 -23.90 -2.19 -2.59
C TYR A 101 -24.33 -0.71 -2.49
N HIS A 102 -24.66 -0.07 -3.62
CA HIS A 102 -25.14 1.32 -3.70
C HIS A 102 -24.32 2.33 -2.86
N PRO A 103 -22.97 2.35 -2.95
CA PRO A 103 -22.17 3.26 -2.13
C PRO A 103 -22.52 4.72 -2.41
N SER A 104 -22.76 5.47 -1.34
CA SER A 104 -22.93 6.92 -1.38
C SER A 104 -21.56 7.62 -1.46
N PRO A 105 -21.44 8.80 -2.09
CA PRO A 105 -20.21 9.59 -2.04
C PRO A 105 -19.78 9.85 -0.59
N GLY A 106 -18.53 9.53 -0.24
CA GLY A 106 -18.04 9.62 1.13
C GLY A 106 -18.21 8.35 1.98
N SER A 107 -18.70 7.25 1.38
CA SER A 107 -18.64 5.90 1.95
C SER A 107 -17.20 5.48 2.24
N LEU A 108 -17.05 4.56 3.20
CA LEU A 108 -15.76 4.04 3.66
C LEU A 108 -15.66 2.57 3.30
N ILE A 109 -14.53 2.11 2.78
CA ILE A 109 -14.24 0.66 2.71
C ILE A 109 -13.28 0.34 3.85
N ILE A 110 -13.73 -0.44 4.80
CA ILE A 110 -12.97 -0.88 5.96
C ILE A 110 -12.38 -2.26 5.66
N ILE A 111 -11.06 -2.35 5.79
CA ILE A 111 -10.33 -3.60 5.72
C ILE A 111 -10.15 -4.10 7.15
N LYS A 112 -10.83 -5.19 7.48
CA LYS A 112 -10.76 -5.87 8.77
C LYS A 112 -9.83 -7.07 8.66
N GLY A 113 -8.72 -7.00 9.39
CA GLY A 113 -7.73 -8.07 9.46
C GLY A 113 -6.31 -7.52 9.60
N SER A 114 -5.36 -8.43 9.86
CA SER A 114 -3.95 -8.09 10.01
C SER A 114 -3.33 -7.92 8.63
N LEU A 115 -3.03 -6.68 8.25
CA LEU A 115 -2.30 -6.38 7.02
C LEU A 115 -0.81 -6.36 7.36
N LYS A 116 -0.05 -7.34 6.85
CA LYS A 116 1.40 -7.40 7.02
C LYS A 116 2.06 -6.61 5.91
N CYS A 117 2.67 -5.48 6.23
CA CYS A 117 3.53 -4.77 5.27
C CYS A 117 4.97 -5.30 5.34
N GLN A 118 5.75 -5.05 4.29
CA GLN A 118 7.18 -5.33 4.23
C GLN A 118 8.00 -4.58 5.30
N SER A 119 7.48 -3.47 5.81
CA SER A 119 8.04 -2.76 6.96
C SER A 119 7.93 -3.55 8.28
N GLU A 120 6.97 -4.47 8.38
CA GLU A 120 6.69 -5.33 9.54
C GLU A 120 7.19 -6.76 9.35
N ALA A 121 7.59 -7.13 8.13
CA ALA A 121 8.30 -8.37 7.90
C ALA A 121 9.59 -8.37 8.74
N PRO A 122 9.95 -9.51 9.35
CA PRO A 122 11.21 -9.61 10.08
C PRO A 122 12.34 -9.22 9.13
N LYS A 123 13.06 -8.15 9.46
CA LYS A 123 14.19 -7.68 8.66
C LYS A 123 15.19 -8.83 8.54
N GLU A 124 15.46 -9.29 7.34
CA GLU A 124 16.43 -10.37 7.14
C GLU A 124 17.85 -9.80 7.02
N CYS A 125 18.81 -10.55 7.55
CA CYS A 125 20.22 -10.26 7.33
C CYS A 125 20.56 -10.40 5.85
N PHE A 126 21.35 -9.48 5.30
CA PHE A 126 21.79 -9.54 3.90
C PHE A 126 22.48 -10.86 3.54
N LYS A 127 23.09 -11.54 4.52
CA LYS A 127 23.69 -12.86 4.33
C LYS A 127 22.69 -13.90 3.80
N ASN A 128 21.45 -13.84 4.26
CA ASN A 128 20.39 -14.78 3.86
C ASN A 128 19.69 -14.32 2.57
N LYS A 129 19.61 -13.00 2.36
CA LYS A 129 18.97 -12.38 1.19
C LYS A 129 19.86 -12.37 -0.07
N TYR A 130 21.18 -12.55 0.08
CA TYR A 130 22.12 -12.43 -1.04
C TYR A 130 21.88 -13.51 -2.10
N ILE A 131 21.71 -13.07 -3.35
CA ILE A 131 21.64 -13.92 -4.53
C ILE A 131 22.84 -13.61 -5.42
N GLU A 132 23.62 -14.64 -5.73
CA GLU A 132 24.81 -14.50 -6.58
C GLU A 132 24.40 -14.06 -8.00
N GLY A 133 25.09 -13.04 -8.52
CA GLY A 133 24.79 -12.50 -9.86
C GLY A 133 23.63 -11.51 -9.95
N ALA A 134 22.86 -11.29 -8.87
CA ALA A 134 21.71 -10.38 -8.88
C ALA A 134 22.07 -8.87 -8.81
N ASN A 135 23.37 -8.51 -8.82
CA ASN A 135 23.87 -7.12 -8.75
C ASN A 135 23.21 -6.28 -7.64
N MET A 136 22.92 -6.91 -6.51
CA MET A 136 22.28 -6.25 -5.37
C MET A 136 23.19 -5.18 -4.79
N LYS A 137 22.63 -4.02 -4.41
CA LYS A 137 23.38 -2.97 -3.72
C LYS A 137 23.00 -2.89 -2.26
N MET A 138 23.99 -2.65 -1.40
CA MET A 138 23.83 -2.64 0.05
C MET A 138 24.75 -1.59 0.67
N THR A 139 24.27 -0.93 1.72
CA THR A 139 25.11 -0.09 2.57
C THR A 139 25.59 -0.91 3.76
N TYR A 140 26.90 -0.89 4.01
CA TYR A 140 27.48 -1.51 5.20
C TYR A 140 27.94 -0.46 6.20
N TYR A 141 27.95 -0.89 7.45
CA TYR A 141 28.26 -0.07 8.60
C TYR A 141 29.39 -0.67 9.43
N THR A 142 30.01 0.19 10.23
CA THR A 142 30.99 -0.17 11.26
C THR A 142 30.38 0.12 12.61
N CYS A 143 30.46 -0.84 13.53
CA CYS A 143 30.06 -0.66 14.92
C CYS A 143 31.30 -0.43 15.79
N LYS A 144 31.40 0.72 16.44
CA LYS A 144 32.54 1.07 17.30
C LYS A 144 32.57 0.25 18.59
N ASP A 145 31.41 -0.06 19.16
CA ASP A 145 31.31 -0.83 20.41
C ASP A 145 31.69 -2.30 20.21
N CYS A 146 31.27 -2.86 19.07
CA CYS A 146 31.60 -4.24 18.71
C CYS A 146 32.95 -4.37 17.99
N LYS A 147 33.55 -3.28 17.52
CA LYS A 147 34.78 -3.24 16.70
C LYS A 147 34.70 -4.10 15.43
N PHE A 148 33.53 -4.16 14.79
CA PHE A 148 33.34 -4.90 13.54
C PHE A 148 32.96 -3.97 12.40
N ASN A 149 33.53 -4.22 11.23
CA ASN A 149 33.14 -3.61 9.95
C ASN A 149 32.21 -4.58 9.19
N TRP A 150 31.65 -4.13 8.05
CA TRP A 150 30.80 -4.98 7.20
C TRP A 150 29.51 -5.48 7.87
N ILE A 151 28.82 -4.59 8.59
CA ILE A 151 27.49 -4.86 9.15
C ILE A 151 26.46 -4.40 8.12
N CYS A 152 25.61 -5.31 7.63
CA CYS A 152 24.56 -4.93 6.68
C CYS A 152 23.52 -4.00 7.34
N LYS A 153 22.82 -3.19 6.54
CA LYS A 153 21.79 -2.24 7.00
C LYS A 153 20.78 -2.86 7.98
N SER A 154 20.24 -4.04 7.67
CA SER A 154 19.30 -4.75 8.56
C SER A 154 19.89 -5.06 9.93
N CYS A 155 21.14 -5.56 9.98
CA CYS A 155 21.81 -5.84 11.26
C CYS A 155 22.17 -4.57 12.01
N ALA A 156 22.49 -3.48 11.32
CA ALA A 156 22.74 -2.18 11.93
C ALA A 156 21.49 -1.68 12.68
N GLU A 157 20.32 -1.78 12.05
CA GLU A 157 19.05 -1.30 12.60
C GLU A 157 18.45 -2.20 13.67
N VAL A 158 18.75 -3.51 13.68
CA VAL A 158 18.15 -4.46 14.63
C VAL A 158 19.16 -4.90 15.69
N CYS A 159 20.25 -5.55 15.29
CA CYS A 159 21.23 -6.11 16.22
C CYS A 159 22.13 -5.05 16.85
N HIS A 160 22.27 -3.89 16.20
CA HIS A 160 23.13 -2.81 16.65
C HIS A 160 22.39 -1.49 16.91
N ALA A 161 21.06 -1.51 17.05
CA ALA A 161 20.24 -0.30 17.24
C ALA A 161 20.73 0.61 18.38
N SER A 162 21.26 0.02 19.47
CA SER A 162 21.77 0.72 20.64
C SER A 162 23.28 1.01 20.61
N HIS A 163 23.97 0.68 19.52
CA HIS A 163 25.41 0.85 19.40
C HIS A 163 25.79 2.11 18.62
N ASN A 164 27.03 2.55 18.79
CA ASN A 164 27.62 3.61 17.99
C ASN A 164 28.04 3.07 16.62
N ILE A 165 27.17 3.29 15.64
CA ILE A 165 27.34 2.85 14.26
C ILE A 165 27.70 4.03 13.36
N THR A 166 28.67 3.84 12.47
CA THR A 166 28.99 4.77 11.39
C THR A 166 28.91 4.08 10.03
N CYS A 167 28.52 4.81 8.99
CA CYS A 167 28.56 4.30 7.61
C CYS A 167 30.00 3.89 7.26
N TYR A 168 30.18 2.65 6.79
CA TYR A 168 31.48 2.13 6.34
C TYR A 168 31.62 2.27 4.84
N ILE A 169 30.63 1.76 4.09
CA ILE A 169 30.59 1.85 2.63
C ILE A 169 29.14 1.98 2.17
N ASN A 170 28.88 2.96 1.32
CA ASN A 170 27.56 3.25 0.80
C ASN A 170 27.37 2.61 -0.58
N ASN A 171 26.17 2.08 -0.83
CA ASN A 171 25.74 1.57 -2.13
C ASN A 171 26.72 0.58 -2.80
N HIS A 172 27.33 -0.29 -2.00
CA HIS A 172 28.30 -1.27 -2.47
C HIS A 172 27.59 -2.45 -3.15
N SER A 173 28.17 -2.94 -4.25
CA SER A 173 27.77 -4.19 -4.91
C SER A 173 28.69 -5.32 -4.44
N PRO A 174 28.30 -6.12 -3.44
CA PRO A 174 29.13 -7.18 -2.90
C PRO A 174 29.15 -8.39 -3.85
N SER A 175 30.29 -9.05 -3.97
CA SER A 175 30.45 -10.30 -4.72
C SER A 175 30.14 -11.56 -3.90
N TRP A 176 29.81 -11.41 -2.61
CA TRP A 176 29.54 -12.50 -1.67
C TRP A 176 28.64 -12.02 -0.52
N PRO A 177 28.01 -12.91 0.27
CA PRO A 177 27.09 -12.53 1.35
C PRO A 177 27.80 -11.91 2.57
N CYS A 178 28.21 -10.64 2.47
CA CYS A 178 29.25 -10.05 3.33
C CYS A 178 28.79 -9.38 4.63
N CYS A 179 27.93 -10.03 5.43
CA CYS A 179 27.60 -9.54 6.77
C CYS A 179 28.45 -10.22 7.86
N TYR A 180 29.11 -9.43 8.71
CA TYR A 180 30.00 -9.94 9.78
C TYR A 180 29.27 -10.25 11.08
N CYS A 181 28.07 -9.69 11.28
CA CYS A 181 27.26 -9.92 12.48
C CYS A 181 26.96 -11.43 12.68
N PRO A 182 26.54 -12.21 11.66
CA PRO A 182 26.38 -13.66 11.78
C PRO A 182 27.70 -14.42 11.97
N LYS A 183 28.79 -13.96 11.33
CA LYS A 183 30.12 -14.59 11.45
C LYS A 183 30.68 -14.49 12.87
N LYS A 184 30.23 -13.50 13.64
CA LYS A 184 30.60 -13.27 15.04
C LYS A 184 29.53 -13.72 16.03
N GLU A 185 28.52 -14.48 15.57
CA GLU A 185 27.42 -15.02 16.38
C GLU A 185 26.59 -13.98 17.15
N LYS A 186 26.65 -12.70 16.75
CA LYS A 186 25.87 -11.61 17.36
C LYS A 186 24.59 -11.28 16.60
N CYS A 187 24.29 -12.02 15.54
CA CYS A 187 23.13 -11.74 14.68
C CYS A 187 21.88 -12.44 15.18
N SER A 188 20.89 -11.65 15.58
CA SER A 188 19.54 -12.15 15.92
C SER A 188 18.68 -12.42 14.67
N LEU A 189 19.12 -11.98 13.49
CA LEU A 189 18.37 -12.07 12.22
C LEU A 189 18.74 -13.29 11.36
N CYS A 190 19.79 -14.03 11.72
CA CYS A 190 20.14 -15.27 11.05
C CYS A 190 19.75 -16.46 11.94
N PRO A 191 19.13 -17.52 11.39
CA PRO A 191 18.95 -18.75 12.14
C PRO A 191 20.33 -19.30 12.52
N LYS A 192 20.49 -19.67 13.80
CA LYS A 192 21.68 -20.38 14.28
C LYS A 192 21.71 -21.73 13.57
N LYS A 193 22.79 -22.00 12.82
CA LYS A 193 23.07 -23.33 12.29
C LYS A 193 23.60 -24.21 13.41
#